data_AF-A0A7X8ZMP7-F1
#
_entry.id   AF-A0A7X8ZMP7-F1
#
_cell.length_a   1.000
_cell.length_b   1.000
_cell.length_c   1.000
_cell.angle_alpha   90.00
_cell.angle_beta   90.00
_cell.angle_gamma   90.00
#
_symmetry.space_group_name_H-M   'P 1'
#
loop_
_entity.id
_entity.type
_entity.pdbx_description
1 polymer ?
#
loop_
_entity_poly.entity_id
_entity_poly.type
_entity_poly.pdbx_seq_one_letter_code
_entity_poly.pdbx_strand_id
1 'polypeptide(L)'
;ADLKKWSQSIMYLHPKYSALPRRIGQVSAGVAAAIAMTFATIASIYAENFYMKNSMQWALIVIIAYVFKDRIKEWLRILLSRFIPRLMAEEMYTFKSPRRGISLAKCRNFVRFYTPDNIKEEIILKRKKDNNPFYDLLPEEQILCFTRDIQICPYPKRKDEEDIQPWVKKLAIVDKINISDFLTEMEDVSAVHYYSSLDQIYSTEIIKNYNIHLIIDSHDFSTDQSELSHYLVLINKDGIVRIEQV
;
A
#
# COMPACT_ATOMS: atom_id res chain seq x y z
N ALA A 1 1.22 23.45 -31.09
CA ALA A 1 1.26 22.86 -29.73
C ALA A 1 1.34 21.34 -29.76
N ASP A 2 0.77 20.69 -30.79
CA ASP A 2 0.64 19.23 -30.86
C ASP A 2 1.97 18.47 -31.03
N LEU A 3 2.95 19.05 -31.73
CA LEU A 3 4.27 18.44 -31.87
C LEU A 3 5.00 18.28 -30.52
N LYS A 4 4.87 19.28 -29.63
CA LYS A 4 5.45 19.25 -28.29
C LYS A 4 4.79 18.17 -27.42
N LYS A 5 3.46 18.09 -27.46
CA LYS A 5 2.68 17.06 -26.75
C LYS A 5 3.04 15.66 -27.25
N TRP A 6 3.21 15.49 -28.56
CA TRP A 6 3.60 14.23 -29.17
C TRP A 6 5.03 13.82 -28.79
N SER A 7 5.99 14.75 -28.85
CA SER A 7 7.37 14.53 -28.40
C SER A 7 7.47 14.16 -26.92
N GLN A 8 6.68 14.84 -26.06
CA GLN A 8 6.62 14.52 -24.63
C GLN A 8 5.97 13.16 -24.36
N SER A 9 4.94 12.79 -25.12
CA SER A 9 4.26 11.49 -24.97
C SER A 9 5.20 10.30 -25.15
N ILE A 10 6.24 10.43 -25.98
CA ILE A 10 7.22 9.36 -26.23
C ILE A 10 8.16 9.16 -25.03
N MET A 11 8.33 10.17 -24.18
CA MET A 11 9.15 10.09 -22.97
C MET A 11 8.44 9.40 -21.80
N TYR A 12 7.11 9.24 -21.87
CA TYR A 12 6.36 8.54 -20.83
C TYR A 12 6.25 7.05 -21.14
N LEU A 13 6.66 6.23 -20.18
CA LEU A 13 6.43 4.79 -20.23
C LEU A 13 5.08 4.48 -19.56
N HIS A 14 4.19 3.82 -20.29
CA HIS A 14 2.91 3.39 -19.74
C HIS A 14 3.11 2.09 -18.93
N PRO A 15 2.70 2.07 -17.65
CA PRO A 15 2.76 0.86 -16.85
C PRO A 15 1.73 -0.16 -17.35
N LYS A 16 2.14 -1.42 -17.52
CA LYS A 16 1.22 -2.53 -17.74
C LYS A 16 0.98 -3.24 -16.41
N TYR A 17 -0.21 -3.05 -15.83
CA TYR A 17 -0.61 -3.71 -14.60
C TYR A 17 -0.76 -5.22 -14.78
N SER A 18 -0.30 -5.97 -13.77
CA SER A 18 -0.36 -7.41 -13.72
C SER A 18 -1.57 -7.87 -12.92
N ALA A 19 -2.29 -8.87 -13.44
CA ALA A 19 -3.37 -9.53 -12.72
C ALA A 19 -2.87 -10.61 -11.73
N LEU A 20 -1.54 -10.78 -11.57
CA LEU A 20 -0.96 -11.82 -10.71
C LEU A 20 -1.45 -11.77 -9.25
N PRO A 21 -1.46 -10.61 -8.56
CA PRO A 21 -1.99 -10.54 -7.19
C PRO A 21 -3.44 -11.04 -7.11
N ARG A 22 -4.30 -10.59 -8.03
CA ARG A 22 -5.69 -11.04 -8.11
C ARG A 22 -5.82 -12.54 -8.35
N ARG A 23 -5.01 -13.11 -9.24
CA ARG A 23 -5.03 -14.55 -9.55
C ARG A 23 -4.60 -15.41 -8.36
N ILE A 24 -3.55 -15.00 -7.63
CA ILE A 24 -3.09 -15.71 -6.43
C ILE A 24 -4.20 -15.71 -5.37
N GLY A 25 -4.88 -14.59 -5.16
CA GLY A 25 -6.02 -14.51 -4.24
C GLY A 25 -7.20 -15.41 -4.65
N GLN A 26 -7.44 -15.57 -5.95
CA GLN A 26 -8.47 -16.49 -6.45
C GLN A 26 -8.08 -17.97 -6.23
N VAL A 27 -6.82 -18.32 -6.47
CA VAL A 27 -6.33 -19.69 -6.25
C VAL A 27 -6.37 -20.05 -4.77
N SER A 28 -5.95 -19.15 -3.87
CA SER A 28 -6.02 -19.40 -2.42
C SER A 28 -7.45 -19.56 -1.92
N ALA A 29 -8.38 -18.75 -2.43
CA ALA A 29 -9.81 -18.91 -2.14
C ALA A 29 -10.37 -20.24 -2.68
N GLY A 30 -9.90 -20.69 -3.85
CA GLY A 30 -10.23 -22.00 -4.41
C GLY A 30 -9.74 -23.16 -3.54
N VAL A 31 -8.50 -23.09 -3.04
CA VAL A 31 -7.93 -24.08 -2.12
C VAL A 31 -8.72 -24.13 -0.81
N ALA A 32 -9.07 -22.98 -0.24
CA ALA A 32 -9.92 -22.92 0.95
C ALA A 32 -11.29 -23.59 0.73
N ALA A 33 -11.90 -23.33 -0.44
CA ALA A 33 -13.19 -23.94 -0.79
C ALA A 33 -13.09 -25.46 -0.96
N ALA A 34 -12.00 -25.96 -1.58
CA ALA A 34 -11.77 -27.39 -1.75
C ALA A 34 -11.61 -28.09 -0.39
N ILE A 35 -10.81 -27.55 0.52
CA ILE A 35 -10.61 -28.11 1.87
C ILE A 35 -11.93 -28.14 2.65
N ALA A 36 -12.71 -27.05 2.61
CA ALA A 36 -14.01 -26.99 3.25
C ALA A 36 -15.00 -28.00 2.66
N MET A 37 -15.00 -28.19 1.34
CA MET A 37 -15.84 -29.19 0.67
C MET A 37 -15.45 -30.62 1.09
N THR A 38 -14.16 -30.92 1.14
CA THR A 38 -13.65 -32.21 1.62
C THR A 38 -14.13 -32.50 3.05
N PHE A 39 -14.05 -31.52 3.95
CA PHE A 39 -14.56 -31.66 5.32
C PHE A 39 -16.06 -32.01 5.34
N ALA A 40 -16.89 -31.27 4.60
CA ALA A 40 -18.33 -31.53 4.54
C ALA A 40 -18.66 -32.91 3.97
N THR A 41 -17.92 -33.35 2.94
CA THR A 41 -18.12 -34.68 2.36
C THR A 41 -17.75 -35.79 3.35
N ILE A 42 -16.65 -35.65 4.08
CA ILE A 42 -16.24 -36.63 5.10
C ILE A 42 -17.27 -36.68 6.23
N ALA A 43 -17.75 -35.53 6.70
CA ALA A 43 -18.79 -35.46 7.73
C ALA A 43 -20.11 -36.10 7.27
N SER A 44 -20.49 -35.91 6.01
CA SER A 44 -21.69 -36.54 5.43
C SER A 44 -21.54 -38.05 5.34
N ILE A 45 -20.39 -38.56 4.88
CA ILE A 45 -20.09 -40.00 4.84
C ILE A 45 -20.11 -40.59 6.26
N TYR A 46 -19.54 -39.87 7.23
CA TYR A 46 -19.55 -40.29 8.63
C TYR A 46 -20.98 -40.36 9.20
N ALA A 47 -21.83 -39.38 8.89
CA ALA A 47 -23.23 -39.37 9.31
C ALA A 47 -24.01 -40.56 8.70
N GLU A 48 -23.76 -40.89 7.43
CA GLU A 48 -24.38 -42.04 6.77
C GLU A 48 -23.94 -43.40 7.35
N ASN A 49 -22.72 -43.51 7.87
CA ASN A 49 -22.22 -44.75 8.47
C ASN A 49 -22.80 -45.01 9.88
N PHE A 50 -23.10 -43.96 10.65
CA PHE A 50 -23.57 -44.09 12.03
C PHE A 50 -25.09 -44.04 12.18
N TYR A 51 -25.79 -43.36 11.28
CA TYR A 51 -27.24 -43.16 11.35
C TYR A 51 -27.91 -43.61 10.07
N MET A 52 -29.14 -44.13 10.17
CA MET A 52 -29.95 -44.39 8.97
C MET A 52 -30.15 -43.09 8.18
N LYS A 53 -30.00 -43.21 6.86
CA LYS A 53 -30.34 -42.13 5.93
C LYS A 53 -31.77 -41.66 6.18
N ASN A 54 -31.97 -40.34 6.15
CA ASN A 54 -33.24 -39.66 6.44
C ASN A 54 -33.74 -39.71 7.89
N SER A 55 -32.91 -40.17 8.85
CA SER A 55 -33.25 -39.98 10.27
C SER A 55 -33.03 -38.53 10.70
N MET A 56 -33.75 -38.09 11.74
CA MET A 56 -33.61 -36.74 12.30
C MET A 56 -32.18 -36.45 12.76
N GLN A 57 -31.49 -37.44 13.35
CA GLN A 57 -30.10 -37.29 13.79
C GLN A 57 -29.14 -37.12 12.61
N TRP A 58 -29.36 -37.84 11.50
CA TRP A 58 -28.56 -37.70 10.28
C TRP A 58 -28.70 -36.29 9.68
N ALA A 59 -29.95 -35.80 9.53
CA ALA A 59 -30.21 -34.49 8.98
C ALA A 59 -29.57 -33.37 9.82
N LEU A 60 -29.64 -33.49 11.15
CA LEU A 60 -29.05 -32.52 12.07
C LEU A 60 -27.52 -32.45 11.92
N ILE A 61 -26.84 -33.61 11.81
CA ILE A 61 -25.38 -33.66 11.60
C ILE A 61 -24.98 -33.05 10.26
N VAL A 62 -25.72 -33.35 9.18
CA VAL A 62 -25.45 -32.78 7.85
C VAL A 62 -25.62 -31.27 7.84
N ILE A 63 -26.67 -30.74 8.47
CA ILE A 63 -26.88 -29.28 8.60
C ILE A 63 -25.73 -28.64 9.37
N ILE A 64 -25.34 -29.21 10.51
CA ILE A 64 -24.21 -28.72 11.30
C ILE A 64 -22.93 -28.74 10.46
N ALA A 65 -22.63 -29.85 9.78
CA ALA A 65 -21.45 -29.96 8.93
C ALA A 65 -21.43 -28.89 7.82
N TYR A 66 -22.58 -28.56 7.25
CA TYR A 66 -22.69 -27.54 6.22
C TYR A 66 -22.43 -26.12 6.77
N VAL A 67 -22.93 -25.81 7.97
CA VAL A 67 -22.62 -24.53 8.64
C VAL A 67 -21.13 -24.44 9.00
N PHE A 68 -20.56 -25.53 9.52
CA PHE A 68 -19.14 -25.59 9.86
C PHE A 68 -18.24 -25.46 8.64
N LYS A 69 -18.61 -26.05 7.50
CA LYS A 69 -17.91 -25.86 6.22
C LYS A 69 -17.73 -24.37 5.88
N ASP A 70 -18.79 -23.57 6.01
CA ASP A 70 -18.72 -22.15 5.67
C ASP A 70 -17.79 -21.37 6.62
N ARG A 71 -17.79 -21.71 7.91
CA ARG A 71 -16.86 -21.11 8.89
C ARG A 71 -15.41 -21.53 8.64
N ILE A 72 -15.18 -22.80 8.35
CA ILE A 72 -13.86 -23.34 8.00
C ILE A 72 -13.32 -22.64 6.74
N LYS A 73 -14.15 -22.51 5.69
CA LYS A 73 -13.77 -21.83 4.45
C LYS A 73 -13.31 -20.39 4.71
N GLU A 74 -14.06 -19.63 5.51
CA GLU A 74 -13.72 -18.23 5.79
C GLU A 74 -12.45 -18.10 6.65
N TRP A 75 -12.31 -18.96 7.67
CA TRP A 75 -11.08 -19.02 8.46
C TRP A 75 -9.86 -19.38 7.60
N LEU A 76 -9.98 -20.37 6.72
CA LEU A 76 -8.90 -20.73 5.80
C LEU A 76 -8.61 -19.62 4.81
N ARG A 77 -9.63 -18.92 4.31
CA ARG A 77 -9.43 -17.78 3.41
C ARG A 77 -8.62 -16.69 4.09
N ILE A 78 -8.99 -16.31 5.31
CA ILE A 78 -8.27 -15.30 6.10
C ILE A 78 -6.85 -15.80 6.40
N LEU A 79 -6.70 -17.03 6.89
CA LEU A 79 -5.41 -17.62 7.23
C LEU A 79 -4.49 -17.68 6.01
N LEU A 80 -4.94 -18.24 4.88
CA LEU A 80 -4.16 -18.28 3.65
C LEU A 80 -3.82 -16.87 3.16
N SER A 81 -4.76 -15.92 3.21
CA SER A 81 -4.48 -14.54 2.84
C SER A 81 -3.42 -13.88 3.75
N ARG A 82 -3.38 -14.24 5.04
CA ARG A 82 -2.38 -13.82 6.02
C ARG A 82 -1.06 -14.58 5.96
N PHE A 83 -0.98 -15.75 5.32
CA PHE A 83 0.27 -16.48 5.09
C PHE A 83 0.92 -16.19 3.73
N ILE A 84 0.16 -15.65 2.77
CA ILE A 84 0.66 -15.18 1.47
C ILE A 84 1.15 -13.68 1.47
N PRO A 85 1.21 -12.87 2.55
CA PRO A 85 1.49 -11.44 2.45
C PRO A 85 2.96 -11.10 2.25
N ARG A 86 3.88 -12.06 2.24
CA ARG A 86 5.28 -11.78 1.83
C ARG A 86 5.44 -11.62 0.31
N LEU A 87 4.43 -11.95 -0.48
CA LEU A 87 4.50 -11.93 -1.96
C LEU A 87 3.38 -11.13 -2.64
N MET A 88 2.32 -10.75 -1.93
CA MET A 88 1.22 -9.99 -2.54
C MET A 88 1.52 -8.51 -2.43
N ALA A 89 2.24 -7.99 -3.42
CA ALA A 89 2.17 -6.57 -3.72
C ALA A 89 0.74 -6.23 -4.15
N GLU A 90 0.23 -5.13 -3.62
CA GLU A 90 -1.08 -4.56 -3.85
C GLU A 90 -1.19 -4.20 -5.32
N GLU A 91 -0.10 -3.61 -5.84
CA GLU A 91 0.07 -3.37 -7.26
C GLU A 91 1.38 -3.97 -7.78
N MET A 92 1.26 -4.62 -8.93
CA MET A 92 2.41 -5.04 -9.72
C MET A 92 2.24 -4.51 -11.13
N TYR A 93 3.25 -3.83 -11.65
CA TYR A 93 3.25 -3.40 -13.04
C TYR A 93 4.62 -3.54 -13.67
N THR A 94 4.64 -3.56 -14.99
CA THR A 94 5.85 -3.67 -15.78
C THR A 94 5.87 -2.54 -16.80
N PHE A 95 6.96 -1.80 -16.84
CA PHE A 95 7.21 -0.84 -17.90
C PHE A 95 7.74 -1.57 -19.13
N LYS A 96 7.05 -1.39 -20.26
CA LYS A 96 7.45 -1.99 -21.53
C LYS A 96 7.95 -0.93 -22.49
N SER A 97 8.99 -1.26 -23.26
CA SER A 97 9.46 -0.44 -24.37
C SER A 97 8.33 -0.28 -25.40
N PRO A 98 7.91 0.96 -25.75
CA PRO A 98 6.83 1.19 -26.71
C PRO A 98 7.09 0.56 -28.07
N ARG A 99 8.36 0.49 -28.49
CA ARG A 99 8.75 0.05 -29.83
C ARG A 99 8.94 -1.47 -29.96
N ARG A 100 9.40 -2.15 -28.91
CA ARG A 100 9.75 -3.59 -28.95
C ARG A 100 8.95 -4.46 -27.97
N GLY A 101 8.16 -3.87 -27.06
CA GLY A 101 7.40 -4.61 -26.05
C GLY A 101 8.25 -5.30 -24.97
N ILE A 102 9.56 -5.08 -24.97
CA ILE A 102 10.53 -5.63 -23.99
C ILE A 102 10.27 -5.00 -22.62
N SER A 103 10.33 -5.81 -21.56
CA SER A 103 10.24 -5.36 -20.17
C SER A 103 11.49 -4.56 -19.79
N LEU A 104 11.32 -3.29 -19.44
CA LEU A 104 12.40 -2.39 -18.99
C LEU A 104 12.56 -2.41 -17.47
N ALA A 105 11.45 -2.40 -16.74
CA ALA A 105 11.46 -2.48 -15.29
C ALA A 105 10.18 -3.13 -14.77
N LYS A 106 10.30 -3.84 -13.65
CA LYS A 106 9.17 -4.40 -12.91
C LYS A 106 9.07 -3.67 -11.58
N CYS A 107 7.86 -3.26 -11.22
CA CYS A 107 7.59 -2.57 -9.97
C CYS A 107 6.59 -3.36 -9.15
N ARG A 108 6.82 -3.37 -7.84
CA ARG A 108 5.91 -3.91 -6.84
C ARG A 108 5.70 -2.83 -5.79
N ASN A 109 4.45 -2.46 -5.55
CA ASN A 109 4.11 -1.48 -4.53
C ASN A 109 3.42 -2.20 -3.37
N PHE A 110 3.82 -1.83 -2.16
CA PHE A 110 3.25 -2.31 -0.91
C PHE A 110 2.72 -1.15 -0.08
N VAL A 111 1.55 -1.32 0.53
CA VAL A 111 0.90 -0.30 1.36
C VAL A 111 0.47 -0.91 2.68
N ARG A 112 1.11 -0.48 3.76
CA ARG A 112 0.89 -1.10 5.07
C ARG A 112 0.77 -0.05 6.15
N PHE A 113 -0.13 -0.30 7.10
CA PHE A 113 -0.16 0.42 8.35
C PHE A 113 0.79 -0.24 9.34
N TYR A 114 1.62 0.57 9.98
CA TYR A 114 2.59 0.14 10.98
C TYR A 114 2.22 0.74 12.34
N THR A 115 2.49 -0.02 13.39
CA THR A 115 2.63 0.51 14.74
C THR A 115 4.08 0.96 14.95
N PRO A 116 4.35 1.92 15.86
CA PRO A 116 5.70 2.40 16.13
C PRO A 116 6.73 1.29 16.39
N ASP A 117 6.32 0.21 17.06
CA ASP A 117 7.20 -0.93 17.41
C ASP A 117 7.68 -1.75 16.20
N ASN A 118 6.99 -1.66 15.06
CA ASN A 118 7.30 -2.44 13.87
C ASN A 118 8.15 -1.67 12.84
N ILE A 119 8.66 -0.49 13.22
CA ILE A 119 9.42 0.41 12.34
C ILE A 119 10.91 0.32 12.69
N LYS A 120 11.78 0.47 11.68
CA LYS A 120 13.23 0.52 11.88
C LYS A 120 13.60 1.68 12.81
N GLU A 121 14.50 1.43 13.75
CA GLU A 121 14.94 2.41 14.76
C GLU A 121 15.50 3.70 14.12
N GLU A 122 16.23 3.58 13.01
CA GLU A 122 16.77 4.73 12.26
C GLU A 122 15.69 5.72 11.81
N ILE A 123 14.52 5.23 11.38
CA ILE A 123 13.39 6.06 10.96
C ILE A 123 12.79 6.79 12.17
N ILE A 124 12.67 6.08 13.30
CA ILE A 124 12.15 6.66 14.55
C ILE A 124 13.10 7.74 15.07
N LEU A 125 14.41 7.51 15.03
CA LEU A 125 15.41 8.49 15.43
C LEU A 125 15.37 9.73 14.54
N LYS A 126 15.27 9.56 13.22
CA LYS A 126 15.12 10.69 12.28
C LYS A 126 13.82 11.46 12.55
N ARG A 127 12.70 10.78 12.80
CA ARG A 127 11.41 11.38 13.19
C ARG A 127 11.48 12.19 14.47
N LYS A 128 12.25 11.72 15.47
CA LYS A 128 12.42 12.36 16.79
C LYS A 128 13.45 13.48 16.81
N LYS A 129 14.34 13.55 15.82
CA LYS A 129 15.50 14.46 15.79
C LYS A 129 15.13 15.94 15.94
N ASP A 130 13.94 16.33 15.52
CA ASP A 130 13.46 17.72 15.59
C ASP A 130 12.69 18.07 16.89
N ASN A 131 12.80 17.20 17.90
CA ASN A 131 12.57 17.45 19.33
C ASN A 131 11.39 18.39 19.64
N ASN A 132 10.17 17.99 19.22
CA ASN A 132 8.97 18.62 19.77
C ASN A 132 8.92 18.28 21.28
N PRO A 133 9.04 19.28 22.18
CA PRO A 133 9.08 19.03 23.62
C PRO A 133 7.77 18.43 24.15
N PHE A 134 6.70 18.45 23.35
CA PHE A 134 5.40 17.88 23.67
C PHE A 134 5.12 16.55 22.96
N TYR A 135 6.13 15.88 22.41
CA TYR A 135 5.96 14.60 21.70
C TYR A 135 5.15 13.58 22.53
N ASP A 136 5.44 13.48 23.82
CA ASP A 136 4.76 12.54 24.74
C ASP A 136 3.30 12.93 25.06
N LEU A 137 2.90 14.18 24.76
CA LEU A 137 1.52 14.67 24.93
C LEU A 137 0.70 14.55 23.64
N LEU A 138 1.33 14.21 22.51
CA LEU A 138 0.63 14.03 21.24
C LEU A 138 -0.11 12.68 21.23
N PRO A 139 -1.25 12.60 20.53
CA PRO A 139 -1.93 11.33 20.32
C PRO A 139 -1.04 10.36 19.53
N GLU A 140 -1.33 9.06 19.65
CA GLU A 140 -0.63 8.03 18.89
C GLU A 140 -0.72 8.30 17.38
N GLU A 141 0.45 8.28 16.72
CA GLU A 141 0.53 8.53 15.29
C GLU A 141 0.09 7.30 14.50
N GLN A 142 -0.76 7.51 13.49
CA GLN A 142 -1.06 6.48 12.50
C GLN A 142 -0.01 6.50 11.39
N ILE A 143 0.72 5.39 11.23
CA ILE A 143 1.86 5.33 10.32
C ILE A 143 1.50 4.51 9.09
N LEU A 144 1.45 5.18 7.93
CA LEU A 144 1.26 4.55 6.63
C LEU A 144 2.61 4.44 5.92
N CYS A 145 3.06 3.21 5.69
CA CYS A 145 4.27 2.94 4.93
C CYS A 145 3.90 2.51 3.50
N PHE A 146 4.42 3.28 2.54
CA PHE A 146 4.41 2.93 1.13
C PHE A 146 5.81 2.41 0.75
N THR A 147 5.93 1.14 0.39
CA THR A 147 7.19 0.55 -0.08
C THR A 147 7.09 0.28 -1.57
N ARG A 148 8.11 0.67 -2.33
CA ARG A 148 8.21 0.32 -3.74
C ARG A 148 9.51 -0.42 -4.01
N ASP A 149 9.38 -1.62 -4.56
CA ASP A 149 10.49 -2.37 -5.10
C ASP A 149 10.55 -2.18 -6.61
N ILE A 150 11.71 -1.71 -7.10
CA ILE A 150 11.95 -1.50 -8.54
C ILE A 150 13.05 -2.45 -8.96
N GLN A 151 12.72 -3.35 -9.88
CA GLN A 151 13.70 -4.21 -10.53
C GLN A 151 13.91 -3.74 -11.97
N ILE A 152 15.07 -3.15 -12.23
CA ILE A 152 15.49 -2.77 -13.58
C ILE A 152 15.91 -4.04 -14.33
N CYS A 153 15.30 -4.28 -15.49
CA CYS A 153 15.62 -5.43 -16.33
C CYS A 153 16.73 -5.04 -17.31
N PRO A 154 17.86 -5.77 -17.35
CA PRO A 154 18.90 -5.50 -18.33
C PRO A 154 18.34 -5.72 -19.74
N TYR A 155 18.76 -4.87 -20.67
CA TYR A 155 18.39 -5.03 -22.07
C TYR A 155 19.01 -6.33 -22.61
N PRO A 156 18.25 -7.23 -23.25
CA PRO A 156 18.82 -8.45 -23.80
C PRO A 156 19.80 -8.06 -24.93
N LYS A 157 21.09 -8.29 -24.70
CA LYS A 157 22.11 -8.20 -25.75
C LYS A 157 21.86 -9.33 -26.74
N ARG A 158 21.27 -9.03 -27.91
CA ARG A 158 21.27 -9.97 -29.02
C ARG A 158 22.67 -9.95 -29.64
N LYS A 159 23.23 -11.12 -29.95
CA LYS A 159 24.58 -11.29 -30.51
C LYS A 159 24.81 -10.52 -31.81
N ASP A 160 23.75 -10.10 -32.50
CA ASP A 160 23.81 -9.48 -33.83
C ASP A 160 23.46 -7.97 -33.84
N GLU A 161 23.24 -7.35 -32.68
CA GLU A 161 22.96 -5.90 -32.57
C GLU A 161 24.00 -5.23 -31.66
N GLU A 162 25.18 -4.90 -32.21
CA GLU A 162 26.27 -4.28 -31.45
C GLU A 162 25.97 -2.87 -30.92
N ASP A 163 24.97 -2.16 -31.46
CA ASP A 163 24.91 -0.69 -31.30
C ASP A 163 23.58 -0.09 -30.84
N ILE A 164 22.73 -0.84 -30.15
CA ILE A 164 21.50 -0.26 -29.57
C ILE A 164 21.62 -0.24 -28.06
N GLN A 165 22.37 0.74 -27.54
CA GLN A 165 22.24 1.14 -26.15
C GLN A 165 20.74 1.36 -25.85
N PRO A 166 20.25 0.99 -24.66
CA PRO A 166 18.88 1.31 -24.29
C PRO A 166 18.70 2.83 -24.42
N TRP A 167 17.76 3.25 -25.29
CA TRP A 167 17.42 4.66 -25.47
C TRP A 167 16.98 5.34 -24.16
N VAL A 168 16.56 4.52 -23.18
CA VAL A 168 16.27 4.93 -21.81
C VAL A 168 17.55 4.81 -20.97
N LYS A 169 18.23 5.94 -20.73
CA LYS A 169 19.40 6.01 -19.84
C LYS A 169 19.04 6.22 -18.37
N LYS A 170 17.92 6.87 -18.11
CA LYS A 170 17.42 7.18 -16.77
C LYS A 170 15.93 6.90 -16.73
N LEU A 171 15.48 6.28 -15.64
CA LEU A 171 14.07 6.10 -15.34
C LEU A 171 13.71 7.02 -14.19
N ALA A 172 12.93 8.06 -14.46
CA ALA A 172 12.33 8.89 -13.43
C ALA A 172 10.94 8.33 -13.12
N ILE A 173 10.68 8.05 -11.84
CA ILE A 173 9.36 7.61 -11.37
C ILE A 173 8.77 8.76 -10.57
N VAL A 174 7.54 9.12 -10.88
CA VAL A 174 6.82 10.21 -10.21
C VAL A 174 5.68 9.61 -9.42
N ASP A 175 5.75 9.77 -8.11
CA ASP A 175 4.67 9.42 -7.19
C ASP A 175 3.69 10.58 -7.04
N LYS A 176 2.41 10.25 -7.18
CA LYS A 176 1.31 11.19 -7.01
C LYS A 176 0.42 10.68 -5.90
N ILE A 177 0.43 11.37 -4.77
CA ILE A 177 -0.43 11.10 -3.62
C ILE A 177 -1.53 12.14 -3.65
N ASN A 178 -2.78 11.70 -3.81
CA ASN A 178 -3.94 12.57 -3.70
C ASN A 178 -4.39 12.59 -2.24
N ILE A 179 -4.45 13.76 -1.63
CA ILE A 179 -4.90 13.95 -0.25
C ILE A 179 -6.28 14.60 -0.13
N SER A 180 -6.95 14.90 -1.24
CA SER A 180 -8.21 15.66 -1.26
C SER A 180 -9.31 15.00 -0.41
N ASP A 181 -9.37 13.67 -0.42
CA ASP A 181 -10.34 12.92 0.38
C ASP A 181 -10.08 13.11 1.89
N PHE A 182 -8.81 13.16 2.31
CA PHE A 182 -8.46 13.47 3.70
C PHE A 182 -8.86 14.89 4.08
N LEU A 183 -8.71 15.86 3.17
CA LEU A 183 -9.07 17.27 3.41
C LEU A 183 -10.58 17.45 3.61
N THR A 184 -11.40 16.64 2.94
CA THR A 184 -12.87 16.73 3.01
C THR A 184 -13.40 16.35 4.40
N GLU A 185 -12.74 15.40 5.05
CA GLU A 185 -13.06 14.94 6.41
C GLU A 185 -12.46 15.85 7.50
N MET A 186 -11.72 16.90 7.12
CA MET A 186 -11.16 17.84 8.08
C MET A 186 -12.22 18.79 8.61
N GLU A 187 -12.22 18.96 9.94
CA GLU A 187 -13.07 19.91 10.62
C GLU A 187 -12.60 21.34 10.33
N ASP A 188 -13.52 22.20 9.88
CA ASP A 188 -13.29 23.64 9.78
C ASP A 188 -13.37 24.25 11.18
N VAL A 189 -12.24 24.23 11.89
CA VAL A 189 -12.12 25.00 13.13
C VAL A 189 -11.29 26.23 12.81
N SER A 190 -11.95 27.26 12.27
CA SER A 190 -11.44 28.61 12.40
C SER A 190 -11.95 29.18 13.72
N ALA A 191 -11.04 29.32 14.69
CA ALA A 191 -11.36 29.85 16.00
C ALA A 191 -10.91 31.32 16.06
N VAL A 192 -11.84 32.22 16.36
CA VAL A 192 -11.49 33.61 16.65
C VAL A 192 -10.91 33.66 18.07
N HIS A 193 -9.61 33.92 18.16
CA HIS A 193 -8.92 34.09 19.42
C HIS A 193 -8.80 35.57 19.75
N TYR A 194 -9.29 35.94 20.94
CA TYR A 194 -9.18 37.29 21.45
C TYR A 194 -7.98 37.39 22.39
N TYR A 195 -7.07 38.31 22.14
CA TYR A 195 -5.97 38.61 23.05
C TYR A 195 -5.92 40.11 23.36
N SER A 196 -5.58 40.44 24.60
CA SER A 196 -5.43 41.82 25.04
C SER A 196 -3.96 42.21 25.00
N SER A 197 -3.66 43.34 24.37
CA SER A 197 -2.35 43.98 24.44
C SER A 197 -2.55 45.48 24.61
N LEU A 198 -1.98 46.05 25.69
CA LEU A 198 -1.97 47.50 25.96
C LEU A 198 -3.38 48.15 25.87
N ASP A 199 -4.33 47.67 26.68
CA ASP A 199 -5.72 48.16 26.80
C ASP A 199 -6.61 48.06 25.54
N GLN A 200 -6.15 47.36 24.50
CA GLN A 200 -6.97 47.07 23.32
C GLN A 200 -7.16 45.55 23.14
N ILE A 201 -8.39 45.16 22.82
CA ILE A 201 -8.75 43.77 22.51
C ILE A 201 -8.57 43.57 21.01
N TYR A 202 -7.68 42.66 20.65
CA TYR A 202 -7.46 42.24 19.26
C TYR A 202 -8.10 40.87 19.04
N SER A 203 -8.67 40.66 17.87
CA SER A 203 -9.17 39.35 17.43
C SER A 203 -8.32 38.85 16.28
N THR A 204 -7.82 37.61 16.38
CA THR A 204 -7.15 36.93 15.27
C THR A 204 -7.85 35.61 14.99
N GLU A 205 -7.95 35.25 13.71
CA GLU A 205 -8.46 33.95 13.30
C GLU A 205 -7.33 32.94 13.34
N ILE A 206 -7.46 31.92 14.20
CA ILE A 206 -6.53 30.80 14.27
C ILE A 206 -7.07 29.69 13.38
N ILE A 207 -6.28 29.36 12.36
CA ILE A 207 -6.55 28.24 11.45
C ILE A 207 -5.87 26.99 12.03
N LYS A 208 -6.64 25.91 12.14
CA LYS A 208 -6.11 24.61 12.57
C LYS A 208 -5.26 23.98 11.46
N ASN A 209 -3.96 23.83 11.73
CA ASN A 209 -3.01 23.17 10.84
C ASN A 209 -2.67 21.78 11.36
N TYR A 210 -2.43 20.85 10.45
CA TYR A 210 -2.06 19.48 10.75
C TYR A 210 -0.69 19.18 10.15
N ASN A 211 0.11 18.43 10.91
CA ASN A 211 1.48 18.10 10.57
C ASN A 211 1.56 16.66 10.09
N ILE A 212 1.95 16.47 8.83
CA ILE A 212 2.24 15.15 8.28
C ILE A 212 3.75 14.99 8.16
N HIS A 213 4.29 13.98 8.85
CA HIS A 213 5.69 13.62 8.74
C HIS A 213 5.89 12.66 7.57
N LEU A 214 6.55 13.14 6.52
CA LEU A 214 6.91 12.36 5.34
C LEU A 214 8.38 11.96 5.44
N ILE A 215 8.64 10.67 5.64
CA ILE A 215 9.99 10.12 5.67
C ILE A 215 10.18 9.24 4.44
N ILE A 216 11.22 9.52 3.67
CA ILE A 216 11.56 8.79 2.46
C ILE A 216 12.89 8.08 2.72
N ASP A 217 12.81 6.76 2.87
CA ASP A 217 13.95 5.85 2.87
C ASP A 217 14.13 5.29 1.46
N SER A 218 15.25 5.62 0.83
CA SER A 218 15.59 5.11 -0.50
C SER A 218 16.86 4.28 -0.40
N HIS A 219 16.84 3.09 -0.98
CA HIS A 219 17.95 2.15 -0.92
C HIS A 219 18.28 1.61 -2.30
N ASP A 220 19.52 1.77 -2.72
CA ASP A 220 20.06 1.19 -3.94
C ASP A 220 20.85 -0.08 -3.61
N PHE A 221 20.24 -1.23 -3.92
CA PHE A 221 20.84 -2.54 -3.71
C PHE A 221 22.11 -2.79 -4.53
N SER A 222 22.36 -2.02 -5.59
CA SER A 222 23.54 -2.20 -6.45
C SER A 222 24.78 -1.49 -5.92
N THR A 223 24.60 -0.34 -5.26
CA THR A 223 25.67 0.48 -4.69
C THR A 223 25.74 0.38 -3.17
N ASP A 224 24.78 -0.31 -2.54
CA ASP A 224 24.58 -0.41 -1.09
C ASP A 224 24.45 0.96 -0.42
N GLN A 225 23.92 1.93 -1.15
CA GLN A 225 23.69 3.29 -0.64
C GLN A 225 22.26 3.41 -0.16
N SER A 226 22.09 4.01 1.02
CA SER A 226 20.78 4.43 1.53
C SER A 226 20.76 5.93 1.74
N GLU A 227 19.65 6.55 1.40
CA GLU A 227 19.40 7.96 1.64
C GLU A 227 18.06 8.09 2.36
N LEU A 228 18.12 8.67 3.57
CA LEU A 228 16.98 8.92 4.43
C LEU A 228 16.71 10.43 4.48
N SER A 229 15.57 10.85 3.95
CA SER A 229 15.12 12.24 3.99
C SER A 229 13.82 12.37 4.78
N HIS A 230 13.67 13.51 5.47
CA HIS A 230 12.50 13.80 6.30
C HIS A 230 11.97 15.18 5.91
N TYR A 231 10.66 15.22 5.63
CA TYR A 231 9.91 16.41 5.34
C TYR A 231 8.73 16.55 6.30
N LEU A 232 8.47 17.76 6.75
CA LEU A 232 7.26 18.15 7.45
C LEU A 232 6.31 18.81 6.45
N VAL A 233 5.17 18.18 6.20
CA VAL A 233 4.12 18.70 5.32
C VAL A 233 3.03 19.29 6.20
N LEU A 234 2.90 20.62 6.18
CA LEU A 234 1.84 21.33 6.88
C LEU A 234 0.62 21.42 5.97
N ILE A 235 -0.52 20.90 6.45
CA ILE A 235 -1.78 20.92 5.72
C ILE A 235 -2.88 21.62 6.52
N ASN A 236 -3.79 22.25 5.80
CA ASN A 236 -5.06 22.79 6.31
C ASN A 236 -6.20 22.33 5.39
N LYS A 237 -7.44 22.74 5.64
CA LYS A 237 -8.58 22.36 4.80
C LYS A 237 -8.43 22.81 3.34
N ASP A 238 -7.80 23.97 3.12
CA ASP A 238 -7.56 24.51 1.77
C ASP A 238 -6.48 23.74 0.99
N GLY A 239 -5.65 22.96 1.69
CA GLY A 239 -4.66 22.07 1.10
C GLY A 239 -3.30 22.14 1.77
N ILE A 240 -2.24 22.07 0.96
CA ILE A 240 -0.87 22.10 1.44
C ILE A 240 -0.47 23.56 1.67
N VAL A 241 -0.16 23.90 2.91
CA VAL A 241 0.29 25.24 3.30
C VAL A 241 1.79 25.39 3.01
N ARG A 242 2.59 24.41 3.44
CA ARG A 242 4.04 24.39 3.22
C ARG A 242 4.64 23.00 3.37
N ILE A 243 5.84 22.84 2.82
CA ILE A 243 6.68 21.64 2.97
C ILE A 243 8.05 22.11 3.44
N GLU A 244 8.50 21.59 4.57
CA GLU A 244 9.79 21.94 5.19
C GLU A 244 10.66 20.69 5.27
N GLN A 245 11.95 20.81 4.97
CA GLN A 245 12.91 19.71 5.13
C GLN A 245 13.54 19.75 6.52
N VAL A 246 13.67 18.58 7.16
CA VAL A 246 14.10 18.40 8.55
C VAL A 246 15.40 17.57 8.69
#